data_AF-A0A7V8BW01-F1
#
_entry.id   AF-A0A7V8BW01-F1
#
_cell.length_a   1.000
_cell.length_b   1.000
_cell.length_c   1.000
_cell.angle_alpha   90.00
_cell.angle_beta   90.00
_cell.angle_gamma   90.00
#
_symmetry.space_group_name_H-M   'P 1'
#
loop_
_entity.id
_entity.type
_entity.pdbx_description
1 polymer ?
#
loop_
_entity_poly.entity_id
_entity_poly.type
_entity_poly.pdbx_seq_one_letter_code
_entity_poly.pdbx_strand_id
1 'polypeptide(L)'
;MAALWTWLKKLLQGSADEGVKSFEEEIAFLPDVKYEKRGLMSIPIGKIVGSVGRAHELNNTFHYRKRASTQRYHSMHEAMRAGRPSDPIQVVKIKRDKTETEYYVIDGHHRVATAKDAGFETINAIVTEVILPDNDAETC
;
A
#
# COMPACT_ATOMS: atom_id res chain seq x y z
N MET A 1 -32.55 0.53 9.31
CA MET A 1 -31.44 1.00 10.19
C MET A 1 -30.37 -0.08 10.43
N ALA A 2 -30.00 -0.90 9.44
CA ALA A 2 -29.02 -2.01 9.62
C ALA A 2 -27.93 -2.10 8.53
N ALA A 3 -28.00 -1.28 7.47
CA ALA A 3 -27.07 -1.36 6.34
C ALA A 3 -25.75 -0.61 6.58
N LEU A 4 -25.77 0.46 7.40
CA LEU A 4 -24.60 1.30 7.66
C LEU A 4 -23.57 0.59 8.56
N TRP A 5 -24.04 -0.25 9.49
CA TRP A 5 -23.18 -1.02 10.40
C TRP A 5 -22.53 -2.23 9.72
N THR A 6 -23.22 -2.87 8.77
CA THR A 6 -22.68 -3.99 8.00
C THR A 6 -21.59 -3.53 7.02
N TRP A 7 -21.75 -2.34 6.42
CA TRP A 7 -20.74 -1.76 5.54
C TRP A 7 -19.51 -1.23 6.31
N LEU A 8 -19.72 -0.61 7.48
CA LEU A 8 -18.62 -0.18 8.36
C LEU A 8 -17.83 -1.36 8.95
N LYS A 9 -18.51 -2.47 9.26
CA LYS A 9 -17.83 -3.73 9.62
C LYS A 9 -17.07 -4.33 8.44
N LYS A 10 -17.55 -4.23 7.20
CA LYS A 10 -16.82 -4.70 6.02
C LYS A 10 -15.56 -3.86 5.72
N LEU A 11 -15.59 -2.57 6.05
CA LEU A 11 -14.45 -1.65 5.95
C LEU A 11 -13.37 -1.92 7.03
N LEU A 12 -13.77 -2.48 8.18
CA LEU A 12 -12.88 -2.89 9.27
C LEU A 12 -12.57 -4.40 9.28
N GLN A 13 -13.31 -5.20 8.52
CA GLN A 13 -13.02 -6.61 8.24
C GLN A 13 -12.08 -6.68 7.04
N GLY A 14 -10.85 -6.22 7.25
CA GLY A 14 -9.74 -6.97 6.68
C GLY A 14 -9.86 -8.38 7.25
N SER A 15 -10.29 -9.32 6.43
CA SER A 15 -10.29 -10.73 6.80
C SER A 15 -8.89 -11.04 7.34
N ALA A 16 -8.81 -11.69 8.50
CA ALA A 16 -7.56 -11.89 9.22
C ALA A 16 -6.55 -12.80 8.47
N ASP A 17 -6.76 -13.08 7.18
CA ASP A 17 -5.93 -13.97 6.35
C ASP A 17 -5.87 -13.61 4.84
N GLU A 18 -6.61 -12.61 4.33
CA GLU A 18 -6.33 -12.10 2.97
C GLU A 18 -5.02 -11.31 2.98
N GLY A 19 -4.13 -11.62 2.03
CA GLY A 19 -2.87 -10.90 1.87
C GLY A 19 -3.08 -9.44 1.44
N VAL A 20 -2.00 -8.75 1.12
CA VAL A 20 -2.10 -7.43 0.48
C VAL A 20 -2.55 -7.56 -0.98
N LYS A 21 -3.11 -6.50 -1.56
CA LYS A 21 -3.50 -6.49 -2.98
C LYS A 21 -2.28 -6.66 -3.91
N SER A 22 -2.46 -7.36 -5.03
CA SER A 22 -1.46 -7.49 -6.10
C SER A 22 -1.63 -6.38 -7.12
N PHE A 23 -0.62 -5.55 -7.34
CA PHE A 23 -0.69 -4.48 -8.34
C PHE A 23 -0.87 -5.04 -9.75
N GLU A 24 -0.18 -6.14 -10.07
CA GLU A 24 -0.21 -6.78 -11.38
C GLU A 24 -1.61 -7.28 -11.74
N GLU A 25 -2.32 -7.87 -10.78
CA GLU A 25 -3.72 -8.33 -10.97
C GLU A 25 -4.66 -7.14 -11.23
N GLU A 26 -4.40 -6.01 -10.58
CA GLU A 26 -5.23 -4.80 -10.70
C GLU A 26 -5.12 -4.12 -12.06
N ILE A 27 -3.95 -4.21 -12.70
CA ILE A 27 -3.73 -3.62 -14.03
C ILE A 27 -3.80 -4.65 -15.17
N ALA A 28 -3.96 -5.94 -14.87
CA ALA A 28 -3.86 -7.03 -15.85
C ALA A 28 -4.79 -6.89 -17.07
N PHE A 29 -5.96 -6.29 -16.87
CA PHE A 29 -6.99 -6.14 -17.89
C PHE A 29 -7.10 -4.72 -18.47
N LEU A 30 -6.23 -3.81 -18.04
CA LEU A 30 -6.29 -2.40 -18.44
C LEU A 30 -5.37 -2.16 -19.65
N PRO A 31 -5.92 -1.75 -20.81
CA PRO A 31 -5.09 -1.36 -21.94
C PRO A 31 -4.40 -0.02 -21.69
N ASP A 32 -3.18 0.14 -22.21
CA ASP A 32 -2.44 1.42 -22.29
C ASP A 32 -2.21 2.15 -20.94
N VAL A 33 -1.69 1.42 -19.96
CA VAL A 33 -1.31 2.00 -18.65
C VAL A 33 -0.06 2.87 -18.79
N LYS A 34 -0.16 4.15 -18.40
CA LYS A 34 0.97 5.10 -18.42
C LYS A 34 1.50 5.34 -17.01
N TYR A 35 2.81 5.61 -16.92
CA TYR A 35 3.50 5.85 -15.65
C TYR A 35 4.09 7.26 -15.63
N GLU A 36 3.76 8.05 -14.61
CA GLU A 36 4.27 9.39 -14.40
C GLU A 36 5.01 9.50 -13.06
N LYS A 37 6.24 10.03 -13.08
CA LYS A 37 6.99 10.27 -11.84
C LYS A 37 6.40 11.47 -11.10
N ARG A 38 6.03 11.28 -9.83
CA ARG A 38 5.61 12.35 -8.92
C ARG A 38 6.69 12.78 -7.92
N GLY A 39 7.68 11.92 -7.70
CA GLY A 39 8.84 12.24 -6.85
C GLY A 39 8.57 12.00 -5.36
N LEU A 40 9.34 12.67 -4.50
CA LEU A 40 9.29 12.49 -3.04
C LEU A 40 8.04 13.16 -2.46
N MET A 41 7.24 12.40 -1.71
CA MET A 41 6.01 12.85 -1.07
C MET A 41 5.83 12.17 0.29
N SER A 42 5.19 12.86 1.24
CA SER A 42 4.63 12.19 2.43
C SER A 42 3.25 11.66 2.08
N ILE A 43 3.01 10.36 2.30
CA ILE A 43 1.75 9.68 1.94
C ILE A 43 1.11 9.03 3.17
N PRO A 44 -0.22 8.94 3.23
CA PRO A 44 -0.91 8.27 4.34
C PRO A 44 -0.69 6.76 4.29
N ILE A 45 -0.23 6.19 5.41
CA ILE A 45 0.05 4.74 5.53
C ILE A 45 -1.23 3.91 5.37
N GLY A 46 -2.37 4.45 5.81
CA GLY A 46 -3.69 3.81 5.65
C GLY A 46 -4.12 3.60 4.20
N LYS A 47 -3.54 4.34 3.24
CA LYS A 47 -3.82 4.16 1.80
C LYS A 47 -2.85 3.18 1.13
N ILE A 48 -1.91 2.59 1.87
CA ILE A 48 -1.00 1.56 1.36
C ILE A 48 -1.69 0.19 1.49
N VAL A 49 -2.12 -0.34 0.35
CA VAL A 49 -3.05 -1.48 0.26
C VAL A 49 -2.45 -2.72 -0.40
N GLY A 50 -1.34 -2.56 -1.13
CA GLY A 50 -0.82 -3.64 -1.97
C GLY A 50 0.68 -3.62 -2.18
N SER A 51 1.14 -4.60 -2.95
CA SER A 51 2.52 -4.74 -3.39
C SER A 51 2.58 -4.90 -4.91
N VAL A 52 3.65 -4.39 -5.49
CA VAL A 52 4.12 -4.80 -6.82
C VAL A 52 4.98 -6.06 -6.64
N GLY A 53 4.61 -7.16 -7.28
CA GLY A 53 5.39 -8.39 -7.42
C GLY A 53 5.48 -9.33 -6.19
N ARG A 54 5.14 -8.87 -4.98
CA ARG A 54 5.31 -9.64 -3.73
C ARG A 54 4.04 -9.82 -2.90
N ALA A 55 2.87 -9.51 -3.45
CA ALA A 55 1.61 -9.54 -2.68
C ALA A 55 1.33 -10.91 -2.03
N HIS A 56 1.60 -12.00 -2.74
CA HIS A 56 1.39 -13.37 -2.29
C HIS A 56 2.29 -13.80 -1.10
N GLU A 57 3.40 -13.09 -0.88
CA GLU A 57 4.34 -13.37 0.21
C GLU A 57 3.97 -12.65 1.51
N LEU A 58 3.04 -11.69 1.46
CA LEU A 58 2.76 -10.74 2.52
C LEU A 58 1.41 -11.00 3.18
N ASN A 59 1.32 -10.76 4.49
CA ASN A 59 0.04 -10.64 5.19
C ASN A 59 -0.51 -9.20 5.10
N ASN A 60 -1.75 -8.98 5.56
CA ASN A 60 -2.41 -7.68 5.58
C ASN A 60 -1.63 -6.54 6.29
N THR A 61 -0.71 -6.89 7.19
CA THR A 61 0.20 -5.95 7.89
C THR A 61 1.54 -5.74 7.17
N PHE A 62 1.71 -6.21 5.93
CA PHE A 62 2.95 -6.11 5.14
C PHE A 62 4.14 -6.92 5.72
N HIS A 63 3.88 -7.87 6.60
CA HIS A 63 4.88 -8.82 7.08
C HIS A 63 4.97 -10.04 6.16
N TYR A 64 6.18 -10.54 5.94
CA TYR A 64 6.40 -11.74 5.13
C TYR A 64 5.91 -12.98 5.87
N ARG A 65 5.08 -13.79 5.21
CA ARG A 65 4.44 -14.99 5.78
C ARG A 65 5.43 -16.10 6.14
N LYS A 66 6.53 -16.23 5.37
CA LYS A 66 7.45 -17.39 5.45
C LYS A 66 8.91 -17.05 5.80
N ARG A 67 9.22 -15.78 6.11
CA ARG A 67 10.62 -15.34 6.28
C ARG A 67 10.91 -15.03 7.75
N ALA A 68 11.93 -15.68 8.31
CA ALA A 68 12.42 -15.34 9.64
C ALA A 68 13.02 -13.92 9.64
N SER A 69 12.61 -13.11 10.61
CA SER A 69 13.22 -11.81 10.91
C SER A 69 14.72 -11.98 11.13
N THR A 70 15.56 -11.21 10.42
CA THR A 70 17.02 -11.26 10.58
C THR A 70 17.51 -10.27 11.64
N GLN A 71 18.69 -10.48 12.22
CA GLN A 71 19.27 -9.55 13.21
C GLN A 71 19.41 -8.10 12.67
N ARG A 72 19.71 -7.93 11.37
CA ARG A 72 19.79 -6.63 10.69
C ARG A 72 18.42 -5.93 10.59
N TYR A 73 17.33 -6.70 10.57
CA TYR A 73 15.97 -6.16 10.61
C TYR A 73 15.67 -5.55 11.98
N HIS A 74 16.09 -6.19 13.08
CA HIS A 74 15.88 -5.65 14.42
C HIS A 74 16.54 -4.28 14.62
N SER A 75 17.77 -4.08 14.13
CA SER A 75 18.45 -2.79 14.26
C SER A 75 17.82 -1.67 13.41
N MET A 76 17.32 -1.98 12.21
CA MET A 76 16.52 -1.04 11.41
C MET A 76 15.19 -0.70 12.09
N HIS A 77 14.52 -1.71 12.63
CA HIS A 77 13.25 -1.56 13.33
C HIS A 77 13.40 -0.69 14.59
N GLU A 78 14.46 -0.89 15.37
CA GLU A 78 14.81 -0.03 16.51
C GLU A 78 15.13 1.40 16.09
N ALA A 79 15.80 1.61 14.94
CA ALA A 79 16.09 2.94 14.43
C ALA A 79 14.82 3.72 14.03
N MET A 80 13.86 3.06 13.39
CA MET A 80 12.57 3.67 13.05
C MET A 80 11.74 3.97 14.30
N ARG A 81 11.70 3.04 15.28
CA ARG A 81 11.05 3.28 16.58
C ARG A 81 11.67 4.42 17.37
N ALA A 82 12.98 4.65 17.21
CA ALA A 82 13.68 5.80 17.79
C ALA A 82 13.41 7.14 17.06
N GLY A 83 12.50 7.16 16.07
CA GLY A 83 12.12 8.38 15.34
C GLY A 83 13.19 8.90 14.39
N ARG A 84 14.20 8.09 14.05
CA ARG A 84 15.21 8.50 13.07
C ARG A 84 14.61 8.50 11.67
N PRO A 85 14.88 9.52 10.83
CA PRO A 85 14.41 9.55 9.46
C PRO A 85 14.95 8.33 8.70
N SER A 86 14.04 7.53 8.16
CA SER A 86 14.37 6.40 7.29
C SER A 86 14.37 6.84 5.82
N ASP A 87 15.11 6.12 4.98
CA ASP A 87 15.03 6.27 3.53
C ASP A 87 13.56 6.14 3.05
N PRO A 88 13.15 6.93 2.05
CA PRO A 88 11.79 6.86 1.52
C PRO A 88 11.50 5.49 0.92
N ILE A 89 10.25 5.04 1.04
CA ILE A 89 9.77 3.85 0.32
C ILE A 89 9.56 4.17 -1.16
N GLN A 90 9.44 3.15 -2.01
CA GLN A 90 9.05 3.36 -3.41
C GLN A 90 7.67 2.77 -3.63
N VAL A 91 6.77 3.56 -4.22
CA VAL A 91 5.38 3.15 -4.43
C VAL A 91 4.88 3.51 -5.81
N VAL A 92 3.93 2.70 -6.28
CA VAL A 92 3.00 3.05 -7.34
C VAL A 92 1.73 3.61 -6.73
N LYS A 93 1.22 4.70 -7.29
CA LYS A 93 -0.07 5.30 -6.93
C LYS A 93 -1.09 4.98 -8.02
N ILE A 94 -2.27 4.48 -7.63
CA ILE A 94 -3.45 4.37 -8.48
C ILE A 94 -4.52 5.31 -7.94
N LYS A 95 -5.16 6.09 -8.82
CA LYS A 95 -6.42 6.78 -8.52
C LYS A 95 -7.59 5.92 -9.01
N ARG A 96 -8.53 5.60 -8.14
CA ARG A 96 -9.73 4.81 -8.51
C ARG A 96 -10.88 5.70 -8.95
N ASP A 97 -11.07 6.79 -8.22
CA ASP A 97 -12.02 7.85 -8.55
C ASP A 97 -11.44 9.22 -8.15
N LYS A 98 -12.27 10.27 -8.15
CA LYS A 98 -11.85 11.64 -7.78
C LYS A 98 -11.45 11.79 -6.29
N THR A 99 -11.81 10.83 -5.45
CA THR A 99 -11.71 10.88 -3.98
C THR A 99 -10.80 9.79 -3.39
N GLU A 100 -10.67 8.67 -4.09
CA GLU A 100 -9.98 7.47 -3.62
C GLU A 100 -8.63 7.29 -4.32
N THR A 101 -7.62 6.99 -3.52
CA THR A 101 -6.25 6.79 -3.96
C THR A 101 -5.67 5.63 -3.20
N GLU A 102 -5.01 4.74 -3.93
CA GLU A 102 -4.36 3.56 -3.40
C GLU A 102 -2.87 3.60 -3.72
N TYR A 103 -2.06 3.07 -2.80
CA TYR A 103 -0.63 2.93 -2.96
C TYR A 103 -0.21 1.46 -2.89
N TYR A 104 0.68 1.08 -3.81
CA TYR A 104 1.25 -0.25 -3.96
C TYR A 104 2.76 -0.16 -3.79
N VAL A 105 3.32 -0.97 -2.89
CA VAL A 105 4.74 -0.89 -2.54
C VAL A 105 5.59 -1.64 -3.57
N ILE A 106 6.56 -0.93 -4.15
CA ILE A 106 7.62 -1.50 -4.99
C ILE A 106 8.78 -1.94 -4.08
N ASP A 107 9.23 -1.03 -3.21
CA ASP A 107 10.35 -1.25 -2.28
C ASP A 107 10.05 -0.65 -0.90
N GLY A 108 10.56 -1.31 0.14
CA GLY A 108 10.40 -0.88 1.52
C GLY A 108 9.23 -1.50 2.28
N HIS A 109 8.75 -2.70 1.90
CA HIS A 109 7.66 -3.41 2.60
C HIS A 109 7.88 -3.52 4.11
N HIS A 110 9.11 -3.81 4.55
CA HIS A 110 9.44 -3.85 5.97
C HIS A 110 9.33 -2.49 6.67
N ARG A 111 9.65 -1.39 5.98
CA ARG A 111 9.46 -0.03 6.52
C ARG A 111 7.98 0.29 6.65
N VAL A 112 7.15 -0.15 5.70
CA VAL A 112 5.68 -0.04 5.80
C VAL A 112 5.15 -0.85 6.97
N ALA A 113 5.58 -2.11 7.12
CA ALA A 113 5.19 -2.95 8.26
C ALA A 113 5.60 -2.31 9.60
N THR A 114 6.84 -1.84 9.70
CA THR A 114 7.35 -1.17 10.90
C THR A 114 6.57 0.12 11.21
N ALA A 115 6.26 0.93 10.20
CA ALA A 115 5.52 2.17 10.39
C ALA A 115 4.07 1.90 10.81
N LYS A 116 3.43 0.84 10.27
CA LYS A 116 2.12 0.37 10.71
C LYS A 116 2.17 -0.11 12.17
N ASP A 117 3.17 -0.92 12.52
CA ASP A 117 3.36 -1.43 13.89
C ASP A 117 3.68 -0.32 14.90
N ALA A 118 4.34 0.76 14.45
CA ALA A 118 4.64 1.94 15.24
C ALA A 118 3.47 2.95 15.32
N GLY A 119 2.39 2.72 14.57
CA GLY A 119 1.21 3.60 14.56
C GLY A 119 1.44 4.95 13.87
N PHE A 120 2.38 5.04 12.93
CA PHE A 120 2.58 6.26 12.15
C PHE A 120 1.39 6.51 11.20
N GLU A 121 1.04 7.78 11.02
CA GLU A 121 -0.03 8.19 10.10
C GLU A 121 0.46 8.31 8.66
N THR A 122 1.70 8.78 8.48
CA THR A 122 2.30 9.06 7.18
C THR A 122 3.71 8.50 7.05
N ILE A 123 4.14 8.23 5.82
CA ILE A 123 5.50 7.78 5.49
C ILE A 123 6.01 8.50 4.23
N ASN A 124 7.31 8.80 4.21
CA ASN A 124 7.96 9.37 3.02
C ASN A 124 8.10 8.31 1.92
N ALA A 125 7.70 8.66 0.71
CA ALA A 125 7.68 7.78 -0.44
C ALA A 125 8.12 8.51 -1.72
N ILE A 126 8.86 7.81 -2.58
CA ILE A 126 9.03 8.18 -3.99
C ILE A 126 7.85 7.57 -4.75
N VAL A 127 7.01 8.44 -5.31
CA VAL A 127 5.74 8.07 -5.93
C VAL A 127 5.86 8.07 -7.45
N THR A 128 5.45 6.96 -8.06
CA THR A 128 5.14 6.86 -9.49
C THR A 128 3.63 6.70 -9.64
N GLU A 129 2.96 7.63 -10.29
CA GLU A 129 1.52 7.53 -10.55
C GLU A 129 1.25 6.74 -11.81
N VAL A 130 0.29 5.84 -11.70
CA VAL A 130 -0.30 5.15 -12.83
C VAL A 130 -1.52 5.95 -13.30
N ILE A 131 -1.48 6.34 -14.57
CA ILE A 131 -2.61 6.95 -15.25
C ILE A 131 -3.39 5.82 -15.91
N LEU A 132 -4.58 5.58 -15.36
CA LEU A 132 -5.54 4.66 -15.95
C LEU A 132 -6.24 5.36 -17.11
N PRO A 133 -6.62 4.63 -18.18
CA PRO A 133 -7.47 5.19 -19.22
C PRO A 133 -8.77 5.68 -18.59
N ASP A 134 -9.27 6.83 -19.07
CA ASP A 134 -10.53 7.39 -18.60
C ASP A 134 -11.65 6.38 -18.89
N ASN A 135 -12.26 5.83 -17.84
CA ASN A 135 -13.49 5.06 -17.97
C ASN A 135 -14.65 6.04 -18.10
N ASP A 136 -14.76 6.71 -19.24
CA ASP A 136 -15.94 7.50 -19.63
C ASP A 136 -17.11 6.58 -20.00
N ALA A 137 -17.31 5.49 -19.25
CA ALA A 137 -18.56 4.76 -19.24
C ALA A 137 -19.59 5.58 -18.45
N GLU A 138 -19.87 6.79 -18.94
CA GLU A 138 -21.15 7.42 -18.70
C GLU A 138 -22.20 6.42 -19.17
N THR A 139 -22.99 5.95 -18.20
CA THR A 139 -24.17 5.13 -18.45
C THR A 139 -25.11 5.98 -19.30
N CYS A 140 -25.17 5.70 -20.61
CA CYS A 140 -26.26 6.15 -21.49
C CYS A 140 -27.61 5.63 -21.01
#